data_AF-A0A8E2E0E3-F1
#
_entry.id   AF-A0A8E2E0E3-F1
#
_cell.length_a   1.000
_cell.length_b   1.000
_cell.length_c   1.000
_cell.angle_alpha   90.00
_cell.angle_beta   90.00
_cell.angle_gamma   90.00
#
_symmetry.space_group_name_H-M   'P 1'
#
loop_
_entity.id
_entity.type
_entity.pdbx_description
1 polymer ?
#
loop_
_entity_poly.entity_id
_entity_poly.type
_entity_poly.pdbx_seq_one_letter_code
_entity_poly.pdbx_strand_id
1 'polypeptide(L)'
;MFRLLWTSLLGLAAQLPGVLAYPLNPPATAVQLDARADKFIFGAIGDSWASGVSWAPWNQFDDNKSGCMRYKFAWSTVVNASYADWLPDGEEPQFEFEACSGARLDGMMGQMDQLTRPKVVLMEAGGNNADFYPMADSCLFHGDPGKKYGKNYEDDDPNDPKGECRVEIRNVRGRVEGDDLKNKVIDTIHAWRGHKAVMGNEASLFLLGYPWFFAYGEKCNDWTFSVFYSGQKQMVVMDMRKEFNELVDHVNRAIREAAESFKDPKIQYIDINPAFNDHRFCEEGHSKLAQFNWNNDVHIWNSPGRWFITIKNGDDIKTYDMAAEPAQLPPAEDVENLIDHPDDKPRQEGDDFILTFRDPENPEHTMEWKANPQDYGTLNGGASIARTLHPTEDGHRDMGGIIVERLKRDFKEATAPDPYPPVDCPSGCDCIAGVPRCT
;
A
#
# COMPACT_ATOMS: atom_id res chain seq x y z
N MET A 1 55.10 42.38 18.95
CA MET A 1 53.88 43.02 19.48
C MET A 1 53.17 41.96 20.32
N PHE A 2 53.36 41.79 21.65
CA PHE A 2 52.92 42.63 22.80
C PHE A 2 51.45 43.08 22.60
N ARG A 3 50.43 42.83 23.45
CA ARG A 3 50.29 42.47 24.88
C ARG A 3 48.82 42.16 25.25
N LEU A 4 48.63 41.38 26.33
CA LEU A 4 47.69 41.48 27.48
C LEU A 4 46.17 41.73 27.28
N LEU A 5 45.24 40.92 27.83
CA LEU A 5 44.81 40.68 29.24
C LEU A 5 43.81 41.73 29.81
N TRP A 6 42.96 41.25 30.74
CA TRP A 6 42.08 41.92 31.75
C TRP A 6 40.56 41.79 31.49
N THR A 7 39.82 40.87 32.15
CA THR A 7 39.23 40.82 33.53
C THR A 7 38.05 41.79 33.74
N SER A 8 36.82 41.34 34.05
CA SER A 8 36.24 40.84 35.34
C SER A 8 35.58 41.93 36.19
N LEU A 9 34.56 41.49 36.94
CA LEU A 9 33.85 42.10 38.10
C LEU A 9 32.77 43.15 37.80
N LEU A 10 31.69 43.33 38.59
CA LEU A 10 30.91 42.63 39.63
C LEU A 10 30.14 43.78 40.33
N GLY A 11 28.97 43.48 40.92
CA GLY A 11 28.32 44.34 41.93
C GLY A 11 26.98 44.90 41.45
N LEU A 12 25.92 44.94 42.25
CA LEU A 12 25.82 44.77 43.69
C LEU A 12 24.37 44.42 44.07
N ALA A 13 24.24 43.71 45.19
CA ALA A 13 23.02 43.29 45.83
C ALA A 13 22.23 44.42 46.52
N ALA A 14 20.94 44.18 46.76
CA ALA A 14 20.23 44.73 47.91
C ALA A 14 19.22 43.70 48.44
N GLN A 15 19.37 43.40 49.74
CA GLN A 15 18.51 42.54 50.56
C GLN A 15 17.26 43.32 51.02
N LEU A 16 16.19 42.62 51.40
CA LEU A 16 15.65 42.59 52.79
C LEU A 16 14.34 41.74 52.88
N PRO A 17 13.96 41.27 54.09
CA PRO A 17 13.05 40.15 54.33
C PRO A 17 11.62 40.58 54.66
N GLY A 18 10.66 39.67 54.41
CA GLY A 18 9.28 39.80 54.86
C GLY A 18 8.63 38.43 54.99
N VAL A 19 8.55 37.93 56.23
CA VAL A 19 7.65 36.85 56.63
C VAL A 19 6.21 37.34 56.47
N LEU A 20 5.32 36.57 55.85
CA LEU A 20 3.89 36.47 56.22
C LEU A 20 3.17 35.37 55.39
N ALA A 21 2.61 34.41 56.13
CA ALA A 21 1.38 33.64 55.88
C ALA A 21 1.13 32.94 54.52
N TYR A 22 0.98 31.62 54.61
CA TYR A 22 0.29 30.75 53.65
C TYR A 22 -1.11 31.27 53.29
N PRO A 23 -1.49 31.28 52.01
CA PRO A 23 -2.83 30.89 51.61
C PRO A 23 -2.86 29.35 51.47
N LEU A 24 -3.75 28.72 52.24
CA LEU A 24 -4.24 27.37 51.95
C LEU A 24 -4.63 27.29 50.47
N ASN A 25 -4.21 26.22 49.82
CA ASN A 25 -4.60 25.91 48.45
C ASN A 25 -6.10 26.17 48.24
N PRO A 26 -6.50 26.85 47.15
CA PRO A 26 -7.89 26.84 46.76
C PRO A 26 -8.34 25.38 46.57
N PRO A 27 -9.62 25.05 46.86
CA PRO A 27 -10.12 23.71 46.59
C PRO A 27 -9.81 23.37 45.13
N ALA A 28 -9.30 22.15 44.90
CA ALA A 28 -9.09 21.63 43.58
C ALA A 28 -10.35 21.93 42.77
N THR A 29 -10.26 22.89 41.85
CA THR A 29 -11.22 23.04 40.78
C THR A 29 -11.16 21.69 40.10
N ALA A 30 -12.20 20.87 40.33
CA ALA A 30 -12.45 19.74 39.47
C ALA A 30 -12.38 20.33 38.07
N VAL A 31 -11.33 19.97 37.33
CA VAL A 31 -11.36 20.09 35.89
C VAL A 31 -12.57 19.25 35.54
N GLN A 32 -13.68 19.94 35.33
CA GLN A 32 -14.84 19.39 34.70
C GLN A 32 -14.32 19.08 33.30
N LEU A 33 -13.75 17.87 33.17
CA LEU A 33 -13.66 17.16 31.92
C LEU A 33 -15.11 17.14 31.46
N ASP A 34 -15.49 18.17 30.71
CA ASP A 34 -16.73 18.14 29.96
C ASP A 34 -16.73 16.78 29.30
N ALA A 35 -17.67 15.95 29.73
CA ALA A 35 -18.02 14.72 29.07
C ALA A 35 -18.54 15.13 27.69
N ARG A 36 -17.64 15.52 26.80
CA ARG A 36 -17.88 15.47 25.36
C ARG A 36 -18.35 14.05 25.14
N ALA A 37 -19.53 13.89 24.55
CA ALA A 37 -19.99 12.60 24.09
C ALA A 37 -18.78 11.91 23.45
N ASP A 38 -18.39 10.77 24.03
CA ASP A 38 -17.14 10.10 23.75
C ASP A 38 -17.29 9.51 22.33
N LYS A 39 -17.04 10.34 21.31
CA LYS A 39 -17.30 9.98 19.91
C LYS A 39 -16.58 8.67 19.60
N PHE A 40 -17.24 7.78 18.86
CA PHE A 40 -16.56 6.61 18.35
C PHE A 40 -15.58 7.05 17.25
N ILE A 41 -14.29 6.93 17.50
CA ILE A 41 -13.28 7.36 16.52
C ILE A 41 -12.68 6.13 15.84
N PHE A 42 -12.78 6.10 14.51
CA PHE A 42 -12.17 5.10 13.66
C PHE A 42 -10.95 5.73 12.97
N GLY A 43 -9.75 5.28 13.35
CA GLY A 43 -8.49 5.68 12.75
C GLY A 43 -8.00 4.66 11.71
N ALA A 44 -7.63 5.13 10.53
CA ALA A 44 -6.93 4.33 9.52
C ALA A 44 -5.51 4.86 9.32
N ILE A 45 -4.52 4.04 9.61
CA ILE A 45 -3.09 4.34 9.49
C ILE A 45 -2.41 3.27 8.64
N GLY A 46 -1.20 3.55 8.17
CA GLY A 46 -0.45 2.59 7.38
C GLY A 46 0.33 3.23 6.25
N ASP A 47 0.74 2.39 5.32
CA ASP A 47 1.50 2.75 4.14
C ASP A 47 0.62 3.03 2.92
N SER A 48 1.17 2.82 1.73
CA SER A 48 0.51 3.08 0.45
C SER A 48 -0.68 2.15 0.18
N TRP A 49 -0.70 0.94 0.75
CA TRP A 49 -1.86 0.05 0.66
C TRP A 49 -3.04 0.54 1.51
N ALA A 50 -2.74 1.07 2.72
CA ALA A 50 -3.75 1.73 3.54
C ALA A 50 -4.23 3.06 2.93
N SER A 51 -3.32 3.84 2.33
CA SER A 51 -3.70 5.12 1.70
C SER A 51 -4.44 4.91 0.37
N GLY A 52 -4.22 3.78 -0.31
CA GLY A 52 -4.81 3.42 -1.60
C GLY A 52 -4.21 4.13 -2.82
N VAL A 53 -3.11 4.88 -2.65
CA VAL A 53 -2.39 5.68 -3.66
C VAL A 53 -3.29 6.31 -4.74
N SER A 54 -3.79 7.52 -4.45
CA SER A 54 -4.40 8.36 -5.49
C SER A 54 -3.40 8.63 -6.62
N TRP A 55 -3.86 8.68 -7.86
CA TRP A 55 -3.01 8.89 -9.04
C TRP A 55 -3.52 9.99 -9.98
N ALA A 56 -4.69 10.55 -9.70
CA ALA A 56 -5.25 11.69 -10.41
C ALA A 56 -6.00 12.62 -9.45
N PRO A 57 -6.12 13.93 -9.73
CA PRO A 57 -6.80 14.87 -8.85
C PRO A 57 -8.22 14.44 -8.46
N TRP A 58 -8.97 13.86 -9.41
CA TRP A 58 -10.35 13.46 -9.22
C TRP A 58 -10.54 12.23 -8.33
N ASN A 59 -9.47 11.50 -7.99
CA ASN A 59 -9.55 10.34 -7.11
C ASN A 59 -8.87 10.53 -5.75
N GLN A 60 -8.42 11.75 -5.46
CA GLN A 60 -7.88 12.14 -4.16
C GLN A 60 -9.01 12.27 -3.13
N PHE A 61 -8.77 11.76 -1.92
CA PHE A 61 -9.70 11.85 -0.79
C PHE A 61 -9.73 13.27 -0.19
N ASP A 62 -8.56 13.91 -0.06
CA ASP A 62 -8.37 15.17 0.66
C ASP A 62 -7.61 16.22 -0.16
N ASP A 63 -7.74 16.18 -1.49
CA ASP A 63 -6.95 16.98 -2.45
C ASP A 63 -5.43 16.78 -2.28
N ASN A 64 -5.03 15.64 -1.71
CA ASN A 64 -3.64 15.30 -1.40
C ASN A 64 -2.90 16.37 -0.57
N LYS A 65 -3.60 17.03 0.36
CA LYS A 65 -3.08 18.16 1.17
C LYS A 65 -1.78 17.84 1.92
N SER A 66 -1.60 16.59 2.33
CA SER A 66 -0.44 16.12 3.08
C SER A 66 0.62 15.42 2.21
N GLY A 67 0.40 15.27 0.91
CA GLY A 67 1.26 14.46 0.04
C GLY A 67 1.19 12.95 0.31
N CYS A 68 0.22 12.50 1.10
CA CYS A 68 0.08 11.10 1.50
C CYS A 68 -0.64 10.22 0.48
N MET A 69 -1.14 10.80 -0.61
CA MET A 69 -1.80 10.12 -1.72
C MET A 69 -2.99 9.26 -1.26
N ARG A 70 -3.88 9.85 -0.47
CA ARG A 70 -5.07 9.15 0.05
C ARG A 70 -6.13 9.06 -1.05
N TYR A 71 -6.52 7.84 -1.38
CA TYR A 71 -7.48 7.51 -2.41
C TYR A 71 -8.90 7.54 -1.85
N LYS A 72 -9.83 8.18 -2.57
CA LYS A 72 -11.21 8.34 -2.09
C LYS A 72 -11.98 7.03 -1.95
N PHE A 73 -11.52 5.97 -2.62
CA PHE A 73 -12.08 4.62 -2.53
C PHE A 73 -11.16 3.63 -1.82
N ALA A 74 -10.21 4.09 -1.00
CA ALA A 74 -9.39 3.20 -0.18
C ALA A 74 -10.28 2.31 0.72
N TRP A 75 -9.79 1.13 1.11
CA TRP A 75 -10.58 0.21 1.94
C TRP A 75 -11.08 0.87 3.24
N SER A 76 -10.35 1.86 3.76
CA SER A 76 -10.71 2.60 4.96
C SER A 76 -11.95 3.47 4.76
N THR A 77 -12.14 4.05 3.56
CA THR A 77 -13.34 4.82 3.24
C THR A 77 -14.53 3.89 3.01
N VAL A 78 -14.31 2.69 2.48
CA VAL A 78 -15.33 1.62 2.36
C VAL A 78 -15.79 1.18 3.76
N VAL A 79 -14.87 0.84 4.65
CA VAL A 79 -15.17 0.45 6.04
C VAL A 79 -15.92 1.56 6.78
N ASN A 80 -15.51 2.81 6.58
CA ASN A 80 -16.20 3.96 7.16
C ASN A 80 -17.61 4.11 6.60
N ALA A 81 -17.82 3.95 5.29
CA ALA A 81 -19.14 4.03 4.68
C ALA A 81 -20.09 2.92 5.16
N SER A 82 -19.54 1.75 5.52
CA SER A 82 -20.26 0.60 6.07
C SER A 82 -20.40 0.63 7.60
N TYR A 83 -20.24 1.77 8.25
CA TYR A 83 -20.26 1.87 9.72
C TYR A 83 -21.50 1.25 10.38
N ALA A 84 -22.68 1.39 9.76
CA ALA A 84 -23.93 0.85 10.28
C ALA A 84 -23.92 -0.68 10.39
N ASP A 85 -23.07 -1.36 9.62
CA ASP A 85 -22.99 -2.83 9.60
C ASP A 85 -22.15 -3.37 10.75
N TRP A 86 -21.17 -2.61 11.25
CA TRP A 86 -20.21 -3.10 12.25
C TRP A 86 -20.22 -2.33 13.57
N LEU A 87 -20.72 -1.10 13.62
CA LEU A 87 -20.90 -0.38 14.89
C LEU A 87 -22.19 -0.79 15.61
N PRO A 88 -22.25 -0.57 16.94
CA PRO A 88 -23.50 -0.62 17.69
C PRO A 88 -24.55 0.33 17.10
N ASP A 89 -25.82 -0.07 17.15
CA ASP A 89 -26.91 0.73 16.59
C ASP A 89 -26.98 2.13 17.23
N GLY A 90 -27.09 3.16 16.38
CA GLY A 90 -27.15 4.56 16.82
C GLY A 90 -25.81 5.26 16.97
N GLU A 91 -24.70 4.57 16.73
CA GLU A 91 -23.35 5.15 16.66
C GLU A 91 -22.98 5.51 15.21
N GLU A 92 -22.27 6.63 15.04
CA GLU A 92 -21.64 7.03 13.78
C GLU A 92 -20.17 7.38 14.07
N PRO A 93 -19.21 6.84 13.31
CA PRO A 93 -17.81 7.07 13.61
C PRO A 93 -17.38 8.45 13.15
N GLN A 94 -16.51 9.10 13.93
CA GLN A 94 -15.62 10.11 13.39
C GLN A 94 -14.44 9.39 12.72
N PHE A 95 -14.40 9.46 11.39
CA PHE A 95 -13.31 8.88 10.59
C PHE A 95 -12.09 9.80 10.56
N GLU A 96 -10.93 9.23 10.89
CA GLU A 96 -9.63 9.91 10.84
C GLU A 96 -8.68 9.09 9.95
N PHE A 97 -8.43 9.59 8.74
CA PHE A 97 -7.66 8.87 7.72
C PHE A 97 -6.23 9.41 7.65
N GLU A 98 -5.30 8.74 8.33
CA GLU A 98 -3.93 9.22 8.50
C GLU A 98 -2.85 8.36 7.82
N ALA A 99 -3.25 7.31 7.11
CA ALA A 99 -2.36 6.52 6.27
C ALA A 99 -1.60 7.38 5.25
N CYS A 100 -0.39 6.95 4.92
CA CYS A 100 0.50 7.73 4.07
C CYS A 100 1.38 6.86 3.20
N SER A 101 1.34 7.11 1.89
CA SER A 101 2.20 6.43 0.93
C SER A 101 3.69 6.56 1.28
N GLY A 102 4.42 5.45 1.18
CA GLY A 102 5.85 5.38 1.55
C GLY A 102 6.13 5.21 3.04
N ALA A 103 5.11 5.22 3.90
CA ALA A 103 5.30 5.04 5.33
C ALA A 103 5.88 3.66 5.66
N ARG A 104 6.72 3.62 6.69
CA ARG A 104 7.28 2.41 7.29
C ARG A 104 6.77 2.28 8.72
N LEU A 105 6.96 1.10 9.33
CA LEU A 105 6.56 0.81 10.71
C LEU A 105 7.04 1.84 11.74
N ASP A 106 8.23 2.42 11.56
CA ASP A 106 8.82 3.46 12.39
C ASP A 106 8.10 4.81 12.29
N GLY A 107 7.36 5.04 11.19
CA GLY A 107 6.54 6.23 10.98
C GLY A 107 5.13 6.15 11.57
N MET A 108 4.68 4.98 12.04
CA MET A 108 3.29 4.76 12.46
C MET A 108 2.88 5.65 13.64
N MET A 109 3.80 5.94 14.56
CA MET A 109 3.48 6.80 15.71
C MET A 109 3.28 8.26 15.28
N GLY A 110 3.92 8.71 14.21
CA GLY A 110 3.65 10.03 13.63
C GLY A 110 2.25 10.14 13.01
N GLN A 111 1.69 9.03 12.51
CA GLN A 111 0.29 8.98 12.10
C GLN A 111 -0.66 8.92 13.30
N MET A 112 -0.30 8.14 14.35
CA MET A 112 -1.06 8.11 15.61
C MET A 112 -1.12 9.47 16.31
N ASP A 113 -0.10 10.32 16.17
CA ASP A 113 -0.08 11.69 16.71
C ASP A 113 -1.15 12.60 16.09
N GLN A 114 -1.63 12.26 14.88
CA GLN A 114 -2.70 12.97 14.18
C GLN A 114 -4.08 12.45 14.55
N LEU A 115 -4.17 11.25 15.12
CA LEU A 115 -5.42 10.71 15.66
C LEU A 115 -5.73 11.33 17.01
N THR A 116 -7.01 11.62 17.27
CA THR A 116 -7.42 12.27 18.52
C THR A 116 -7.52 11.27 19.68
N ARG A 117 -8.44 10.30 19.60
CA ARG A 117 -8.65 9.26 20.64
C ARG A 117 -9.38 8.03 20.07
N PRO A 118 -8.76 7.28 19.14
CA PRO A 118 -9.40 6.19 18.39
C PRO A 118 -9.88 5.05 19.27
N LYS A 119 -11.13 4.60 19.09
CA LYS A 119 -11.65 3.35 19.67
C LYS A 119 -11.22 2.14 18.85
N VAL A 120 -11.06 2.33 17.54
CA VAL A 120 -10.53 1.34 16.60
C VAL A 120 -9.44 1.98 15.77
N VAL A 121 -8.31 1.28 15.64
CA VAL A 121 -7.22 1.61 14.70
C VAL A 121 -7.05 0.43 13.76
N LEU A 122 -7.14 0.69 12.46
CA LEU A 122 -6.76 -0.26 11.42
C LEU A 122 -5.40 0.17 10.85
N MET A 123 -4.44 -0.74 10.80
CA MET A 123 -3.06 -0.50 10.37
C MET A 123 -2.64 -1.50 9.29
N GLU A 124 -2.24 -1.01 8.11
CA GLU A 124 -1.60 -1.81 7.07
C GLU A 124 -0.21 -1.24 6.78
N ALA A 125 0.83 -1.87 7.33
CA ALA A 125 2.21 -1.41 7.20
C ALA A 125 3.21 -2.57 7.34
N GLY A 126 4.32 -2.46 6.62
CA GLY A 126 5.41 -3.44 6.66
C GLY A 126 6.04 -3.71 5.29
N GLY A 127 5.28 -3.55 4.21
CA GLY A 127 5.77 -3.75 2.84
C GLY A 127 6.96 -2.84 2.49
N ASN A 128 6.92 -1.59 2.93
CA ASN A 128 8.04 -0.65 2.76
C ASN A 128 9.24 -0.95 3.66
N ASN A 129 9.08 -1.70 4.74
CA ASN A 129 10.20 -2.16 5.58
C ASN A 129 10.96 -3.32 4.93
N ALA A 130 10.29 -4.06 4.05
CA ALA A 130 10.86 -5.14 3.25
C ALA A 130 11.43 -4.65 1.91
N ASP A 131 11.19 -3.38 1.53
CA ASP A 131 11.58 -2.76 0.25
C ASP A 131 10.98 -3.49 -0.98
N PHE A 132 9.66 -3.76 -0.97
CA PHE A 132 8.97 -4.38 -2.11
C PHE A 132 8.99 -3.55 -3.40
N TYR A 133 8.96 -2.22 -3.31
CA TYR A 133 8.91 -1.40 -4.52
C TYR A 133 10.19 -1.51 -5.37
N PRO A 134 11.42 -1.38 -4.83
CA PRO A 134 12.64 -1.65 -5.59
C PRO A 134 12.64 -3.01 -6.31
N MET A 135 12.09 -4.05 -5.67
CA MET A 135 11.91 -5.37 -6.28
C MET A 135 10.89 -5.33 -7.42
N ALA A 136 9.72 -4.72 -7.22
CA ALA A 136 8.70 -4.58 -8.25
C ALA A 136 9.21 -3.78 -9.46
N ASP A 137 9.94 -2.68 -9.25
CA ASP A 137 10.56 -1.94 -10.36
C ASP A 137 11.58 -2.80 -11.10
N SER A 138 12.46 -3.49 -10.37
CA SER A 138 13.55 -4.27 -10.96
C SER A 138 13.10 -5.56 -11.66
N CYS A 139 11.92 -6.07 -11.32
CA CYS A 139 11.38 -7.32 -11.88
C CYS A 139 10.19 -7.13 -12.81
N LEU A 140 9.45 -6.03 -12.71
CA LEU A 140 8.20 -5.85 -13.45
C LEU A 140 8.28 -4.61 -14.33
N PHE A 141 8.48 -3.44 -13.72
CA PHE A 141 8.18 -2.18 -14.40
C PHE A 141 9.32 -1.66 -15.26
N HIS A 142 10.57 -1.82 -14.81
CA HIS A 142 11.74 -1.20 -15.43
C HIS A 142 11.54 0.29 -15.73
N GLY A 143 11.06 1.05 -14.74
CA GLY A 143 10.56 2.42 -14.94
C GLY A 143 11.62 3.46 -15.27
N ASP A 144 12.90 3.21 -14.96
CA ASP A 144 13.99 4.12 -15.30
C ASP A 144 14.55 3.81 -16.70
N PRO A 145 14.34 4.71 -17.70
CA PRO A 145 14.81 4.49 -19.07
C PRO A 145 16.35 4.44 -19.18
N GLY A 146 17.08 4.99 -18.21
CA GLY A 146 18.54 5.00 -18.18
C GLY A 146 19.16 3.84 -17.40
N LYS A 147 18.37 3.12 -16.58
CA LYS A 147 18.87 2.03 -15.74
C LYS A 147 19.13 0.78 -16.57
N LYS A 148 20.28 0.14 -16.31
CA LYS A 148 20.62 -1.18 -16.86
C LYS A 148 20.27 -2.24 -15.82
N TYR A 149 19.12 -2.90 -16.01
CA TYR A 149 18.61 -3.90 -15.08
C TYR A 149 19.40 -5.23 -15.08
N GLY A 150 20.23 -5.47 -16.09
CA GLY A 150 21.16 -6.61 -16.12
C GLY A 150 20.52 -7.84 -16.75
N LYS A 151 20.74 -9.02 -16.18
CA LYS A 151 20.13 -10.25 -16.68
C LYS A 151 18.63 -10.30 -16.35
N ASN A 152 17.85 -10.91 -17.24
CA ASN A 152 16.48 -11.28 -16.92
C ASN A 152 16.45 -12.38 -15.84
N TYR A 153 15.35 -12.47 -15.10
CA TYR A 153 15.15 -13.44 -14.02
C TYR A 153 15.42 -14.88 -14.45
N GLU A 154 14.92 -15.29 -15.62
CA GLU A 154 15.04 -16.63 -16.19
C GLU A 154 16.47 -17.00 -16.62
N ASP A 155 17.29 -16.00 -16.94
CA ASP A 155 18.68 -16.16 -17.43
C ASP A 155 19.74 -15.95 -16.33
N ASP A 156 19.30 -15.53 -15.15
CA ASP A 156 20.17 -15.19 -14.03
C ASP A 156 20.36 -16.35 -13.06
N ASP A 157 21.55 -16.43 -12.46
CA ASP A 157 21.87 -17.51 -11.51
C ASP A 157 21.33 -17.12 -10.13
N PRO A 158 20.39 -17.88 -9.54
CA PRO A 158 19.87 -17.57 -8.21
C PRO A 158 20.94 -17.59 -7.11
N ASN A 159 22.07 -18.29 -7.31
CA ASN A 159 23.15 -18.38 -6.32
C ASN A 159 24.18 -17.24 -6.46
N ASP A 160 24.30 -16.63 -7.64
CA ASP A 160 25.18 -15.48 -7.90
C ASP A 160 24.49 -14.46 -8.82
N PRO A 161 23.42 -13.81 -8.36
CA PRO A 161 22.58 -12.98 -9.22
C PRO A 161 23.33 -11.76 -9.73
N LYS A 162 23.21 -11.51 -11.04
CA LYS A 162 23.75 -10.33 -11.75
C LYS A 162 22.65 -9.43 -12.32
N GLY A 163 21.41 -9.90 -12.36
CA GLY A 163 20.23 -9.12 -12.68
C GLY A 163 19.66 -8.45 -11.44
N GLU A 164 19.26 -7.19 -11.56
CA GLU A 164 18.67 -6.40 -10.48
C GLU A 164 17.42 -7.09 -9.91
N CYS A 165 16.62 -7.77 -10.73
CA CYS A 165 15.44 -8.50 -10.24
C CYS A 165 15.80 -9.54 -9.16
N ARG A 166 16.72 -10.47 -9.46
CA ARG A 166 17.13 -11.49 -8.47
C ARG A 166 17.90 -10.90 -7.30
N VAL A 167 18.68 -9.83 -7.53
CA VAL A 167 19.35 -9.10 -6.45
C VAL A 167 18.32 -8.53 -5.47
N GLU A 168 17.27 -7.86 -5.96
CA GLU A 168 16.24 -7.29 -5.10
C GLU A 168 15.36 -8.34 -4.45
N ILE A 169 15.01 -9.43 -5.15
CA ILE A 169 14.34 -10.59 -4.53
C ILE A 169 15.15 -11.10 -3.34
N ARG A 170 16.47 -11.29 -3.50
CA ARG A 170 17.36 -11.72 -2.40
C ARG A 170 17.42 -10.70 -1.28
N ASN A 171 17.42 -9.40 -1.59
CA ASN A 171 17.43 -8.34 -0.57
C ASN A 171 16.12 -8.33 0.23
N VAL A 172 14.96 -8.40 -0.44
CA VAL A 172 13.65 -8.50 0.21
C VAL A 172 13.60 -9.75 1.07
N ARG A 173 14.00 -10.91 0.51
CA ARG A 173 14.11 -12.19 1.20
C ARG A 173 14.90 -12.08 2.49
N GLY A 174 16.11 -11.50 2.46
CA GLY A 174 16.92 -11.29 3.65
C GLY A 174 16.33 -10.34 4.71
N ARG A 175 15.35 -9.51 4.37
CA ARG A 175 14.63 -8.63 5.31
C ARG A 175 13.40 -9.28 5.93
N VAL A 176 12.82 -10.29 5.27
CA VAL A 176 11.56 -10.93 5.68
C VAL A 176 11.75 -12.36 6.17
N GLU A 177 12.81 -13.05 5.77
CA GLU A 177 13.21 -14.35 6.29
C GLU A 177 13.95 -14.18 7.62
N GLY A 178 13.18 -14.09 8.70
CA GLY A 178 13.68 -13.98 10.07
C GLY A 178 12.71 -13.25 10.99
N ASP A 179 13.15 -12.99 12.21
CA ASP A 179 12.32 -12.28 13.19
C ASP A 179 12.44 -10.75 13.10
N ASP A 180 13.30 -10.19 12.23
CA ASP A 180 13.56 -8.74 12.18
C ASP A 180 12.30 -7.92 11.88
N LEU A 181 11.54 -8.30 10.85
CA LEU A 181 10.29 -7.62 10.53
C LEU A 181 9.24 -7.82 11.63
N LYS A 182 9.10 -9.05 12.13
CA LYS A 182 8.20 -9.39 13.24
C LYS A 182 8.50 -8.57 14.49
N ASN A 183 9.77 -8.45 14.87
CA ASN A 183 10.21 -7.65 16.02
C ASN A 183 9.88 -6.17 15.81
N LYS A 184 10.04 -5.62 14.59
CA LYS A 184 9.59 -4.25 14.28
C LYS A 184 8.09 -4.09 14.45
N VAL A 185 7.28 -5.06 14.02
CA VAL A 185 5.82 -5.03 14.23
C VAL A 185 5.49 -5.09 15.73
N ILE A 186 6.17 -5.95 16.50
CA ILE A 186 6.03 -6.01 17.98
C ILE A 186 6.35 -4.66 18.62
N ASP A 187 7.46 -4.02 18.23
CA ASP A 187 7.84 -2.70 18.73
C ASP A 187 6.80 -1.64 18.39
N THR A 188 6.27 -1.65 17.16
CA THR A 188 5.18 -0.76 16.74
C THR A 188 3.90 -0.98 17.56
N ILE A 189 3.53 -2.22 17.88
CA ILE A 189 2.38 -2.53 18.72
C ILE A 189 2.59 -2.03 20.16
N HIS A 190 3.79 -2.23 20.73
CA HIS A 190 4.14 -1.69 22.04
C HIS A 190 4.04 -0.16 22.07
N ALA A 191 4.56 0.51 21.03
CA ALA A 191 4.47 1.96 20.89
C ALA A 191 3.02 2.42 20.77
N TRP A 192 2.19 1.75 19.97
CA TRP A 192 0.76 2.03 19.83
C TRP A 192 0.04 1.94 21.18
N ARG A 193 0.27 0.86 21.94
CA ARG A 193 -0.39 0.66 23.25
C ARG A 193 0.02 1.74 24.27
N GLY A 194 1.29 2.18 24.23
CA GLY A 194 1.81 3.26 25.07
C GLY A 194 1.49 4.67 24.57
N HIS A 195 0.85 4.81 23.40
CA HIS A 195 0.58 6.10 22.79
C HIS A 195 -0.47 6.89 23.57
N LYS A 196 -0.30 8.22 23.70
CA LYS A 196 -1.20 9.10 24.46
C LYS A 196 -2.67 9.04 24.01
N ALA A 197 -2.91 8.77 22.71
CA ALA A 197 -4.25 8.64 22.14
C ALA A 197 -4.93 7.30 22.53
N VAL A 198 -4.16 6.31 22.96
CA VAL A 198 -4.62 4.93 23.26
C VAL A 198 -4.66 4.66 24.76
N MET A 199 -3.72 5.21 25.53
CA MET A 199 -3.66 4.99 26.97
C MET A 199 -4.98 5.36 27.67
N GLY A 200 -5.52 4.40 28.41
CA GLY A 200 -6.81 4.51 29.09
C GLY A 200 -8.03 4.61 28.16
N ASN A 201 -7.92 4.22 26.88
CA ASN A 201 -8.99 4.37 25.88
C ASN A 201 -9.69 3.06 25.47
N GLU A 202 -9.38 1.91 26.07
CA GLU A 202 -9.97 0.60 25.70
C GLU A 202 -9.92 0.29 24.18
N ALA A 203 -9.01 0.94 23.43
CA ALA A 203 -8.95 0.88 21.98
C ALA A 203 -8.52 -0.50 21.47
N SER A 204 -8.97 -0.84 20.26
CA SER A 204 -8.53 -2.04 19.53
C SER A 204 -7.65 -1.67 18.34
N LEU A 205 -6.66 -2.51 18.07
CA LEU A 205 -5.76 -2.46 16.93
C LEU A 205 -6.00 -3.68 16.06
N PHE A 206 -6.25 -3.46 14.78
CA PHE A 206 -6.22 -4.52 13.78
C PHE A 206 -5.10 -4.24 12.78
N LEU A 207 -4.26 -5.24 12.58
CA LEU A 207 -3.16 -5.23 11.64
C LEU A 207 -3.61 -6.00 10.39
N LEU A 208 -3.46 -5.39 9.23
CA LEU A 208 -3.82 -5.99 7.94
C LEU A 208 -2.58 -6.58 7.30
N GLY A 209 -2.74 -7.74 6.66
CA GLY A 209 -1.75 -8.28 5.73
C GLY A 209 -1.80 -7.61 4.36
N TYR A 210 -1.06 -8.17 3.41
CA TYR A 210 -1.07 -7.82 1.99
C TYR A 210 -1.55 -9.02 1.17
N PRO A 211 -2.18 -8.82 0.01
CA PRO A 211 -2.57 -9.92 -0.84
C PRO A 211 -1.39 -10.37 -1.71
N TRP A 212 -1.49 -11.59 -2.22
CA TRP A 212 -0.66 -12.03 -3.33
C TRP A 212 -0.93 -11.19 -4.57
N PHE A 213 0.14 -10.83 -5.27
CA PHE A 213 0.05 -10.11 -6.53
C PHE A 213 -0.40 -11.00 -7.68
N PHE A 214 0.04 -12.26 -7.68
CA PHE A 214 -0.04 -13.13 -8.85
C PHE A 214 -0.80 -14.42 -8.57
N ALA A 215 -1.52 -14.89 -9.56
CA ALA A 215 -1.94 -16.27 -9.72
C ALA A 215 -1.01 -17.00 -10.70
N TYR A 216 -1.35 -18.23 -11.05
CA TYR A 216 -0.46 -19.20 -11.71
C TYR A 216 -0.90 -19.62 -13.11
N GLY A 217 -1.66 -18.79 -13.84
CA GLY A 217 -2.00 -19.04 -15.24
C GLY A 217 -0.76 -19.08 -16.13
N GLU A 218 -0.69 -20.04 -17.05
CA GLU A 218 0.53 -20.31 -17.84
C GLU A 218 0.80 -19.23 -18.91
N LYS A 219 -0.26 -18.67 -19.51
CA LYS A 219 -0.14 -17.64 -20.56
C LYS A 219 0.66 -16.41 -20.11
N CYS A 220 0.69 -16.13 -18.82
CA CYS A 220 1.42 -14.99 -18.26
C CYS A 220 2.94 -15.12 -18.39
N ASN A 221 3.46 -16.33 -18.63
CA ASN A 221 4.90 -16.54 -18.83
C ASN A 221 5.46 -15.78 -20.04
N ASP A 222 4.60 -15.49 -21.02
CA ASP A 222 4.97 -14.77 -22.25
C ASP A 222 4.63 -13.28 -22.19
N TRP A 223 4.16 -12.79 -21.04
CA TRP A 223 3.78 -11.38 -20.85
C TRP A 223 4.86 -10.60 -20.13
N THR A 224 4.90 -9.30 -20.36
CA THR A 224 5.79 -8.36 -19.68
C THR A 224 5.00 -7.19 -19.13
N PHE A 225 5.34 -6.75 -17.93
CA PHE A 225 4.80 -5.53 -17.32
C PHE A 225 5.78 -4.35 -17.46
N SER A 226 6.89 -4.55 -18.17
CA SER A 226 7.88 -3.50 -18.38
C SER A 226 7.25 -2.35 -19.15
N VAL A 227 7.57 -1.12 -18.76
CA VAL A 227 7.19 0.07 -19.50
C VAL A 227 7.70 -0.03 -20.94
N PHE A 228 6.91 0.45 -21.90
CA PHE A 228 7.20 0.23 -23.31
C PHE A 228 8.53 0.85 -23.75
N TYR A 229 8.98 1.90 -23.06
CA TYR A 229 10.22 2.62 -23.33
C TYR A 229 11.44 1.98 -22.66
N SER A 230 11.27 0.89 -21.90
CA SER A 230 12.39 0.17 -21.34
C SER A 230 13.20 -0.52 -22.45
N GLY A 231 14.53 -0.39 -22.36
CA GLY A 231 15.45 -1.07 -23.27
C GLY A 231 15.54 -2.59 -23.04
N GLN A 232 14.94 -3.10 -21.96
CA GLN A 232 14.94 -4.50 -21.57
C GLN A 232 13.53 -4.90 -21.11
N LYS A 233 13.01 -6.03 -21.60
CA LYS A 233 11.72 -6.57 -21.18
C LYS A 233 11.94 -7.75 -20.23
N GLN A 234 11.40 -7.67 -19.02
CA GLN A 234 11.32 -8.80 -18.10
C GLN A 234 9.98 -9.51 -18.27
N MET A 235 10.03 -10.83 -18.47
CA MET A 235 8.82 -11.65 -18.57
C MET A 235 8.29 -12.00 -17.18
N VAL A 236 6.97 -12.10 -17.04
CA VAL A 236 6.27 -12.41 -15.78
C VAL A 236 6.18 -13.92 -15.57
N VAL A 237 7.33 -14.59 -15.61
CA VAL A 237 7.44 -16.05 -15.55
C VAL A 237 6.93 -16.61 -14.23
N MET A 238 6.39 -17.84 -14.27
CA MET A 238 5.78 -18.54 -13.15
C MET A 238 6.64 -18.55 -11.88
N ASP A 239 7.92 -18.84 -12.00
CA ASP A 239 8.79 -18.97 -10.84
C ASP A 239 9.02 -17.62 -10.14
N MET A 240 9.13 -16.53 -10.92
CA MET A 240 9.18 -15.18 -10.36
C MET A 240 7.89 -14.83 -9.61
N ARG A 241 6.73 -15.17 -10.17
CA ARG A 241 5.42 -14.96 -9.51
C ARG A 241 5.29 -15.70 -8.19
N LYS A 242 5.77 -16.95 -8.14
CA LYS A 242 5.81 -17.74 -6.91
C LYS A 242 6.70 -17.10 -5.86
N GLU A 243 7.89 -16.63 -6.23
CA GLU A 243 8.79 -15.93 -5.31
C GLU A 243 8.17 -14.64 -4.77
N PHE A 244 7.49 -13.85 -5.61
CA PHE A 244 6.75 -12.67 -5.15
C PHE A 244 5.71 -13.00 -4.08
N ASN A 245 4.87 -14.02 -4.33
CA ASN A 245 3.84 -14.44 -3.38
C ASN A 245 4.44 -15.03 -2.10
N GLU A 246 5.53 -15.80 -2.20
CA GLU A 246 6.26 -16.34 -1.05
C GLU A 246 6.78 -15.21 -0.15
N LEU A 247 7.35 -14.16 -0.74
CA LEU A 247 7.82 -13.00 0.03
C LEU A 247 6.67 -12.23 0.69
N VAL A 248 5.51 -12.14 0.04
CA VAL A 248 4.29 -11.59 0.66
C VAL A 248 3.85 -12.46 1.85
N ASP A 249 3.88 -13.79 1.71
CA ASP A 249 3.57 -14.72 2.81
C ASP A 249 4.51 -14.53 4.00
N HIS A 250 5.80 -14.25 3.77
CA HIS A 250 6.74 -13.95 4.85
C HIS A 250 6.38 -12.65 5.60
N VAL A 251 5.99 -11.59 4.88
CA VAL A 251 5.50 -10.35 5.51
C VAL A 251 4.25 -10.61 6.32
N ASN A 252 3.26 -11.27 5.72
CA ASN A 252 1.98 -11.58 6.38
C ASN A 252 2.17 -12.44 7.62
N ARG A 253 3.05 -13.44 7.55
CA ARG A 253 3.42 -14.27 8.70
C ARG A 253 4.05 -13.44 9.82
N ALA A 254 4.99 -12.56 9.49
CA ALA A 254 5.62 -11.70 10.48
C ALA A 254 4.62 -10.79 11.20
N ILE A 255 3.67 -10.18 10.47
CA ILE A 255 2.62 -9.33 11.03
C ILE A 255 1.67 -10.17 11.91
N ARG A 256 1.21 -11.32 11.40
CA ARG A 256 0.30 -12.23 12.11
C ARG A 256 0.91 -12.73 13.41
N GLU A 257 2.12 -13.30 13.34
CA GLU A 257 2.80 -13.83 14.53
C GLU A 257 3.11 -12.74 15.55
N ALA A 258 3.44 -11.52 15.11
CA ALA A 258 3.62 -10.37 16.00
C ALA A 258 2.32 -10.06 16.75
N ALA A 259 1.19 -9.92 16.05
CA ALA A 259 -0.12 -9.66 16.66
C ALA A 259 -0.52 -10.77 17.65
N GLU A 260 -0.44 -12.03 17.22
CA GLU A 260 -0.82 -13.20 18.02
C GLU A 260 0.06 -13.36 19.28
N SER A 261 1.33 -12.92 19.24
CA SER A 261 2.24 -13.01 20.40
C SER A 261 1.76 -12.24 21.63
N PHE A 262 0.94 -11.20 21.44
CA PHE A 262 0.39 -10.39 22.53
C PHE A 262 -0.72 -11.09 23.31
N LYS A 263 -1.37 -12.11 22.72
CA LYS A 263 -2.50 -12.84 23.32
C LYS A 263 -3.58 -11.91 23.87
N ASP A 264 -3.82 -10.79 23.18
CA ASP A 264 -4.76 -9.76 23.55
C ASP A 264 -5.88 -9.71 22.50
N PRO A 265 -7.15 -9.94 22.86
CA PRO A 265 -8.26 -9.88 21.90
C PRO A 265 -8.44 -8.49 21.27
N LYS A 266 -7.82 -7.43 21.81
CA LYS A 266 -7.83 -6.09 21.22
C LYS A 266 -6.72 -5.87 20.20
N ILE A 267 -5.85 -6.84 19.96
CA ILE A 267 -4.75 -6.76 19.00
C ILE A 267 -4.88 -7.96 18.08
N GLN A 268 -5.33 -7.71 16.85
CA GLN A 268 -5.73 -8.77 15.95
C GLN A 268 -5.10 -8.61 14.58
N TYR A 269 -4.94 -9.72 13.88
CA TYR A 269 -4.55 -9.76 12.48
C TYR A 269 -5.76 -10.05 11.59
N ILE A 270 -5.85 -9.36 10.46
CA ILE A 270 -6.84 -9.60 9.40
C ILE A 270 -6.10 -10.00 8.13
N ASP A 271 -6.34 -11.21 7.66
CA ASP A 271 -5.87 -11.66 6.35
C ASP A 271 -6.78 -11.10 5.27
N ILE A 272 -6.23 -10.23 4.43
CA ILE A 272 -6.94 -9.61 3.31
C ILE A 272 -6.55 -10.25 1.97
N ASN A 273 -5.65 -11.23 1.94
CA ASN A 273 -5.29 -11.95 0.72
C ASN A 273 -6.50 -12.61 0.01
N PRO A 274 -7.51 -13.16 0.72
CA PRO A 274 -8.68 -13.72 0.07
C PRO A 274 -9.51 -12.72 -0.75
N ALA A 275 -9.38 -11.41 -0.51
CA ALA A 275 -10.09 -10.38 -1.28
C ALA A 275 -9.69 -10.36 -2.77
N PHE A 276 -8.56 -11.00 -3.11
CA PHE A 276 -8.02 -11.01 -4.47
C PHE A 276 -8.10 -12.40 -5.11
N ASN A 277 -8.79 -13.37 -4.49
CA ASN A 277 -9.01 -14.67 -5.13
C ASN A 277 -9.75 -14.48 -6.46
N ASP A 278 -9.26 -15.12 -7.51
CA ASP A 278 -9.77 -15.03 -8.89
C ASP A 278 -9.64 -13.61 -9.51
N HIS A 279 -8.91 -12.70 -8.85
CA HIS A 279 -8.73 -11.31 -9.27
C HIS A 279 -7.27 -10.84 -9.25
N ARG A 280 -6.32 -11.77 -9.13
CA ARG A 280 -4.87 -11.47 -9.18
C ARG A 280 -4.41 -11.22 -10.61
N PHE A 281 -3.18 -10.72 -10.75
CA PHE A 281 -2.52 -10.82 -12.04
C PHE A 281 -2.35 -12.29 -12.43
N CYS A 282 -2.44 -12.58 -13.73
CA CYS A 282 -2.19 -13.91 -14.28
C CYS A 282 -3.13 -15.03 -13.78
N GLU A 283 -4.39 -14.72 -13.43
CA GLU A 283 -5.41 -15.76 -13.23
C GLU A 283 -5.68 -16.51 -14.54
N GLU A 284 -6.10 -17.77 -14.40
CA GLU A 284 -6.40 -18.60 -15.58
C GLU A 284 -7.59 -18.02 -16.36
N GLY A 285 -7.45 -17.92 -17.68
CA GLY A 285 -8.47 -17.34 -18.54
C GLY A 285 -8.45 -15.80 -18.67
N HIS A 286 -7.72 -15.07 -17.83
CA HIS A 286 -7.60 -13.61 -17.98
C HIS A 286 -6.77 -13.27 -19.24
N SER A 287 -7.09 -12.15 -19.89
CA SER A 287 -6.36 -11.67 -21.07
C SER A 287 -5.13 -10.86 -20.67
N LYS A 288 -4.25 -10.60 -21.65
CA LYS A 288 -3.12 -9.67 -21.47
C LYS A 288 -3.63 -8.25 -21.18
N LEU A 289 -4.71 -7.81 -21.82
CA LEU A 289 -5.29 -6.48 -21.57
C LEU A 289 -5.91 -6.35 -20.17
N ALA A 290 -6.50 -7.42 -19.64
CA ALA A 290 -6.99 -7.45 -18.26
C ALA A 290 -5.88 -7.11 -17.26
N GLN A 291 -4.63 -7.52 -17.52
CA GLN A 291 -3.48 -7.20 -16.68
C GLN A 291 -3.12 -5.71 -16.65
N PHE A 292 -3.69 -4.91 -17.55
CA PHE A 292 -3.54 -3.46 -17.56
C PHE A 292 -4.86 -2.74 -17.23
N ASN A 293 -5.81 -3.47 -16.64
CA ASN A 293 -7.10 -2.95 -16.14
C ASN A 293 -8.01 -2.36 -17.25
N TRP A 294 -8.00 -2.96 -18.45
CA TRP A 294 -8.99 -2.68 -19.51
C TRP A 294 -10.39 -3.24 -19.19
N ASN A 295 -10.48 -4.10 -18.18
CA ASN A 295 -11.70 -4.64 -17.60
C ASN A 295 -11.51 -4.79 -16.08
N ASN A 296 -12.52 -5.36 -15.39
CA ASN A 296 -12.49 -5.56 -13.94
C ASN A 296 -12.05 -6.97 -13.54
N ASP A 297 -11.41 -7.75 -14.42
CA ASP A 297 -10.98 -9.10 -14.05
C ASP A 297 -9.85 -9.05 -13.01
N VAL A 298 -8.98 -8.04 -13.09
CA VAL A 298 -7.83 -7.86 -12.18
C VAL A 298 -8.09 -6.69 -11.24
N HIS A 299 -8.05 -6.95 -9.93
CA HIS A 299 -8.33 -5.98 -8.87
C HIS A 299 -7.07 -5.25 -8.37
N ILE A 300 -5.95 -5.39 -9.07
CA ILE A 300 -4.69 -4.70 -8.78
C ILE A 300 -4.34 -3.83 -9.99
N TRP A 301 -4.03 -2.56 -9.75
CA TRP A 301 -3.53 -1.66 -10.76
C TRP A 301 -2.17 -2.15 -11.30
N ASN A 302 -1.94 -1.99 -12.60
CA ASN A 302 -0.60 -2.16 -13.18
C ASN A 302 -0.09 -0.85 -13.78
N SER A 303 -0.99 -0.05 -14.35
CA SER A 303 -0.62 1.10 -15.15
C SER A 303 -1.57 2.30 -15.00
N PRO A 304 -1.91 2.74 -13.77
CA PRO A 304 -2.85 3.84 -13.56
C PRO A 304 -2.26 5.21 -13.94
N GLY A 305 -0.98 5.26 -14.33
CA GLY A 305 -0.31 6.44 -14.83
C GLY A 305 -1.02 7.13 -15.99
N ARG A 306 -0.64 8.38 -16.24
CA ARG A 306 -1.13 9.11 -17.40
C ARG A 306 -0.49 8.59 -18.69
N TRP A 307 -1.31 8.02 -19.55
CA TRP A 307 -0.93 7.65 -20.92
C TRP A 307 -1.81 8.42 -21.91
N PHE A 308 -1.21 8.84 -23.01
CA PHE A 308 -1.93 9.29 -24.17
C PHE A 308 -1.86 8.21 -25.24
N ILE A 309 -3.02 7.67 -25.61
CA ILE A 309 -3.12 6.66 -26.67
C ILE A 309 -3.82 7.32 -27.85
N THR A 310 -3.15 7.43 -28.99
CA THR A 310 -3.77 7.94 -30.22
C THR A 310 -4.00 6.77 -31.17
N ILE A 311 -5.26 6.51 -31.52
CA ILE A 311 -5.63 5.51 -32.52
C ILE A 311 -6.00 6.22 -33.81
N LYS A 312 -5.42 5.78 -34.92
CA LYS A 312 -5.78 6.17 -36.28
C LYS A 312 -6.31 4.95 -37.01
N ASN A 313 -7.50 5.04 -37.61
CA ASN A 313 -8.06 4.03 -38.51
C ASN A 313 -8.58 4.72 -39.78
N GLY A 314 -7.76 4.75 -40.83
CA GLY A 314 -8.06 5.55 -42.02
C GLY A 314 -8.02 7.05 -41.74
N ASP A 315 -9.11 7.77 -41.99
CA ASP A 315 -9.22 9.20 -41.72
C ASP A 315 -9.64 9.52 -40.26
N ASP A 316 -10.08 8.51 -39.51
CA ASP A 316 -10.52 8.66 -38.12
C ASP A 316 -9.31 8.65 -37.19
N ILE A 317 -9.06 9.74 -36.48
CA ILE A 317 -7.98 9.88 -35.50
C ILE A 317 -8.58 10.31 -34.16
N LYS A 318 -8.28 9.57 -33.10
CA LYS A 318 -8.73 9.90 -31.75
C LYS A 318 -7.64 9.65 -30.72
N THR A 319 -7.42 10.63 -29.85
CA THR A 319 -6.52 10.54 -28.70
C THR A 319 -7.34 10.33 -27.43
N TYR A 320 -6.88 9.37 -26.62
CA TYR A 320 -7.44 8.99 -25.33
C TYR A 320 -6.46 9.42 -24.23
N ASP A 321 -6.92 10.21 -23.26
CA ASP A 321 -6.18 10.54 -22.05
C ASP A 321 -6.66 9.63 -20.91
N MET A 322 -5.83 8.65 -20.54
CA MET A 322 -6.19 7.65 -19.53
C MET A 322 -6.33 8.24 -18.12
N ALA A 323 -5.84 9.46 -17.88
CA ALA A 323 -5.98 10.14 -16.60
C ALA A 323 -7.07 11.23 -16.56
N ALA A 324 -7.81 11.43 -17.66
CA ALA A 324 -8.94 12.34 -17.70
C ALA A 324 -10.06 11.94 -16.71
N GLU A 325 -10.97 12.86 -16.42
CA GLU A 325 -12.19 12.59 -15.66
C GLU A 325 -13.42 12.67 -16.60
N PRO A 326 -14.14 11.56 -16.84
CA PRO A 326 -13.77 10.17 -16.54
C PRO A 326 -12.59 9.70 -17.40
N ALA A 327 -11.89 8.66 -16.95
CA ALA A 327 -10.78 8.06 -17.69
C ALA A 327 -11.28 7.59 -19.06
N GLN A 328 -10.55 7.93 -20.13
CA GLN A 328 -10.92 7.56 -21.49
C GLN A 328 -10.08 6.36 -21.91
N LEU A 329 -10.69 5.18 -21.96
CA LEU A 329 -10.05 3.99 -22.50
C LEU A 329 -10.29 3.88 -24.01
N PRO A 330 -9.26 3.53 -24.81
CA PRO A 330 -9.46 3.12 -26.19
C PRO A 330 -10.32 1.84 -26.28
N PRO A 331 -11.01 1.59 -27.40
CA PRO A 331 -11.69 0.32 -27.65
C PRO A 331 -10.71 -0.86 -27.48
N ALA A 332 -11.11 -1.87 -26.71
CA ALA A 332 -10.25 -3.02 -26.42
C ALA A 332 -9.80 -3.74 -27.70
N GLU A 333 -10.72 -3.94 -28.65
CA GLU A 333 -10.44 -4.58 -29.95
C GLU A 333 -9.31 -3.88 -30.72
N ASP A 334 -9.32 -2.54 -30.77
CA ASP A 334 -8.25 -1.80 -31.44
C ASP A 334 -6.89 -2.04 -30.76
N VAL A 335 -6.87 -2.06 -29.42
CA VAL A 335 -5.63 -2.30 -28.67
C VAL A 335 -5.15 -3.74 -28.83
N GLU A 336 -6.04 -4.73 -28.78
CA GLU A 336 -5.69 -6.15 -28.98
C GLU A 336 -5.05 -6.39 -30.34
N ASN A 337 -5.59 -5.78 -31.39
CA ASN A 337 -5.07 -5.91 -32.75
C ASN A 337 -3.71 -5.20 -32.97
N LEU A 338 -3.30 -4.30 -32.07
CA LEU A 338 -2.13 -3.43 -32.26
C LEU A 338 -0.99 -3.68 -31.26
N ILE A 339 -1.29 -4.00 -30.00
CA ILE A 339 -0.32 -3.97 -28.89
C ILE A 339 0.87 -4.92 -29.05
N ASP A 340 0.71 -5.99 -29.84
CA ASP A 340 1.76 -6.97 -30.12
C ASP A 340 2.53 -6.69 -31.42
N HIS A 341 2.25 -5.57 -32.09
CA HIS A 341 2.82 -5.19 -33.38
C HIS A 341 3.49 -3.80 -33.36
N PRO A 342 4.59 -3.61 -32.60
CA PRO A 342 5.34 -2.36 -32.63
C PRO A 342 5.94 -2.12 -34.02
N ASP A 343 5.74 -0.91 -34.55
CA ASP A 343 6.21 -0.47 -35.88
C ASP A 343 7.71 -0.13 -35.86
N ASP A 344 8.21 0.41 -34.74
CA ASP A 344 9.62 0.74 -34.52
C ASP A 344 9.96 0.64 -33.01
N LYS A 345 11.20 0.95 -32.64
CA LYS A 345 11.64 1.13 -31.25
C LYS A 345 11.02 2.40 -30.65
N PRO A 346 10.88 2.45 -29.32
CA PRO A 346 10.47 3.68 -28.64
C PRO A 346 11.41 4.84 -29.01
N ARG A 347 10.82 5.98 -29.38
CA ARG A 347 11.54 7.23 -29.63
C ARG A 347 11.28 8.23 -28.51
N GLN A 348 12.23 9.14 -28.28
CA GLN A 348 12.09 10.21 -27.30
C GLN A 348 11.85 11.54 -28.01
N GLU A 349 10.82 12.27 -27.62
CA GLU A 349 10.47 13.61 -28.10
C GLU A 349 10.34 14.57 -26.92
N GLY A 350 11.38 15.35 -26.65
CA GLY A 350 11.46 16.14 -25.43
C GLY A 350 11.52 15.23 -24.20
N ASP A 351 10.59 15.44 -23.26
CA ASP A 351 10.44 14.62 -22.07
C ASP A 351 9.54 13.39 -22.28
N ASP A 352 8.93 13.28 -23.46
CA ASP A 352 7.99 12.21 -23.75
C ASP A 352 8.67 11.05 -24.48
N PHE A 353 8.28 9.83 -24.13
CA PHE A 353 8.58 8.62 -24.87
C PHE A 353 7.36 8.24 -25.69
N ILE A 354 7.61 7.78 -26.91
CA ILE A 354 6.57 7.45 -27.88
C ILE A 354 6.87 6.12 -28.55
N LEU A 355 5.89 5.23 -28.60
CA LEU A 355 5.95 3.98 -29.35
C LEU A 355 4.74 3.88 -30.27
N THR A 356 5.00 3.57 -31.54
CA THR A 356 3.96 3.36 -32.54
C THR A 356 3.77 1.88 -32.79
N PHE A 357 2.51 1.48 -32.96
CA PHE A 357 2.05 0.16 -33.29
C PHE A 357 1.28 0.21 -34.61
N ARG A 358 1.36 -0.86 -35.40
CA ARG A 358 0.71 -0.95 -36.71
C ARG A 358 0.09 -2.31 -36.91
N ASP A 359 -1.16 -2.31 -37.35
CA ASP A 359 -1.90 -3.52 -37.65
C ASP A 359 -1.29 -4.18 -38.90
N PRO A 360 -0.87 -5.46 -38.82
CA PRO A 360 -0.25 -6.15 -39.95
C PRO A 360 -1.24 -6.41 -41.10
N GLU A 361 -2.54 -6.44 -40.84
CA GLU A 361 -3.59 -6.69 -41.83
C GLU A 361 -4.14 -5.38 -42.42
N ASN A 362 -4.03 -4.27 -41.68
CA ASN A 362 -4.47 -2.94 -42.10
C ASN A 362 -3.43 -1.85 -41.78
N PRO A 363 -2.49 -1.52 -42.69
CA PRO A 363 -1.43 -0.55 -42.43
C PRO A 363 -1.90 0.88 -42.10
N GLU A 364 -3.15 1.25 -42.43
CA GLU A 364 -3.74 2.55 -42.05
C GLU A 364 -4.29 2.56 -40.61
N HIS A 365 -4.40 1.38 -39.98
CA HIS A 365 -4.75 1.21 -38.59
C HIS A 365 -3.48 1.21 -37.73
N THR A 366 -3.32 2.27 -36.93
CA THR A 366 -2.12 2.48 -36.10
C THR A 366 -2.51 3.00 -34.72
N MET A 367 -1.65 2.74 -33.74
CA MET A 367 -1.78 3.24 -32.38
C MET A 367 -0.46 3.85 -31.95
N GLU A 368 -0.49 5.05 -31.38
CA GLU A 368 0.66 5.71 -30.77
C GLU A 368 0.46 5.76 -29.26
N TRP A 369 1.40 5.18 -28.50
CA TRP A 369 1.46 5.32 -27.05
C TRP A 369 2.48 6.38 -26.71
N LYS A 370 2.03 7.39 -25.97
CA LYS A 370 2.85 8.49 -25.48
C LYS A 370 2.79 8.56 -23.96
N ALA A 371 3.97 8.62 -23.34
CA ALA A 371 4.15 8.65 -21.90
C ALA A 371 5.30 9.56 -21.49
N ASN A 372 5.14 10.25 -20.36
CA ASN A 372 6.18 11.08 -19.79
C ASN A 372 6.70 10.44 -18.49
N PRO A 373 7.97 10.01 -18.38
CA PRO A 373 8.51 9.37 -17.18
C PRO A 373 8.30 10.20 -15.89
N GLN A 374 8.20 11.52 -15.99
CA GLN A 374 7.95 12.41 -14.86
C GLN A 374 6.50 12.33 -14.37
N ASP A 375 5.54 11.96 -15.23
CA ASP A 375 4.17 11.60 -14.82
C ASP A 375 4.15 10.31 -13.98
N TYR A 376 5.24 9.53 -14.00
CA TYR A 376 5.47 8.38 -13.11
C TYR A 376 6.18 8.75 -11.82
N GLY A 377 6.23 10.04 -11.51
CA GLY A 377 6.98 10.66 -10.43
C GLY A 377 7.03 9.83 -9.14
N THR A 378 8.18 9.94 -8.47
CA THR A 378 8.46 9.19 -7.25
C THR A 378 7.66 9.75 -6.06
N LEU A 379 6.88 8.90 -5.42
CA LEU A 379 6.42 9.00 -4.04
C LEU A 379 7.61 9.24 -3.10
N ASN A 380 7.33 9.81 -1.92
CA ASN A 380 8.29 9.80 -0.81
C ASN A 380 8.73 8.35 -0.56
N GLY A 381 10.03 8.07 -0.68
CA GLY A 381 10.58 6.71 -0.59
C GLY A 381 10.86 6.01 -1.92
N GLY A 382 10.69 6.71 -3.06
CA GLY A 382 11.15 6.22 -4.38
C GLY A 382 10.16 5.36 -5.15
N ALA A 383 8.94 5.14 -4.63
CA ALA A 383 7.88 4.39 -5.30
C ALA A 383 7.19 5.18 -6.42
N SER A 384 6.66 4.56 -7.47
CA SER A 384 5.93 5.26 -8.55
C SER A 384 4.44 5.36 -8.21
N ILE A 385 3.81 6.49 -8.52
CA ILE A 385 2.34 6.69 -8.47
C ILE A 385 1.63 6.00 -9.66
N ALA A 386 2.36 5.80 -10.76
CA ALA A 386 1.81 5.47 -12.07
C ALA A 386 2.03 4.00 -12.49
N ARG A 387 2.87 3.28 -11.74
CA ARG A 387 3.10 1.83 -11.80
C ARG A 387 3.06 1.31 -10.37
N THR A 388 1.86 1.05 -9.90
CA THR A 388 1.56 0.69 -8.51
C THR A 388 0.99 -0.71 -8.50
N LEU A 389 1.53 -1.64 -7.71
CA LEU A 389 0.87 -2.92 -7.44
C LEU A 389 -0.18 -2.71 -6.34
N HIS A 390 -1.13 -1.79 -6.54
CA HIS A 390 -2.10 -1.35 -5.53
C HIS A 390 -3.53 -1.73 -5.91
N PRO A 391 -4.46 -1.88 -4.96
CA PRO A 391 -5.83 -2.25 -5.27
C PRO A 391 -6.55 -1.24 -6.18
N THR A 392 -7.43 -1.76 -7.04
CA THR A 392 -8.44 -0.94 -7.74
C THR A 392 -9.53 -0.48 -6.77
N GLU A 393 -10.51 0.31 -7.25
CA GLU A 393 -11.71 0.59 -6.46
C GLU A 393 -12.39 -0.71 -6.00
N ASP A 394 -12.52 -1.69 -6.89
CA ASP A 394 -13.14 -2.98 -6.56
C ASP A 394 -12.24 -3.82 -5.64
N GLY A 395 -10.92 -3.81 -5.82
CA GLY A 395 -10.00 -4.43 -4.86
C GLY A 395 -10.11 -3.85 -3.45
N HIS A 396 -10.22 -2.53 -3.32
CA HIS A 396 -10.46 -1.90 -2.02
C HIS A 396 -11.85 -2.19 -1.46
N ARG A 397 -12.88 -2.34 -2.32
CA ARG A 397 -14.23 -2.75 -1.93
C ARG A 397 -14.20 -4.15 -1.30
N ASP A 398 -13.50 -5.09 -1.93
CA ASP A 398 -13.40 -6.48 -1.46
C ASP A 398 -12.60 -6.58 -0.15
N MET A 399 -11.48 -5.86 -0.05
CA MET A 399 -10.73 -5.72 1.21
C MET A 399 -11.62 -5.15 2.31
N GLY A 400 -12.34 -4.06 2.01
CA GLY A 400 -13.27 -3.42 2.93
C GLY A 400 -14.35 -4.38 3.44
N GLY A 401 -14.89 -5.24 2.56
CA GLY A 401 -15.85 -6.27 2.93
C GLY A 401 -15.32 -7.26 3.98
N ILE A 402 -14.10 -7.77 3.80
CA ILE A 402 -13.46 -8.67 4.78
C ILE A 402 -13.28 -7.96 6.13
N ILE A 403 -12.85 -6.70 6.11
CA ILE A 403 -12.62 -5.90 7.32
C ILE A 403 -13.94 -5.62 8.05
N VAL A 404 -14.99 -5.23 7.32
CA VAL A 404 -16.32 -4.96 7.89
C VAL A 404 -16.88 -6.20 8.57
N GLU A 405 -16.80 -7.38 7.94
CA GLU A 405 -17.26 -8.62 8.55
C GLU A 405 -16.46 -8.96 9.82
N ARG A 406 -15.15 -8.70 9.84
CA ARG A 406 -14.35 -8.85 11.06
C ARG A 406 -14.80 -7.91 12.16
N LEU A 407 -14.95 -6.62 11.87
CA LEU A 407 -15.36 -5.62 12.85
C LEU A 407 -16.78 -5.89 13.38
N LYS A 408 -17.69 -6.33 12.51
CA LYS A 408 -19.06 -6.68 12.88
C LYS A 408 -19.10 -7.78 13.93
N ARG A 409 -18.30 -8.84 13.77
CA ARG A 409 -18.18 -9.89 14.79
C ARG A 409 -17.75 -9.33 16.14
N ASP A 410 -16.78 -8.43 16.13
CA ASP A 410 -16.12 -7.96 17.36
C ASP A 410 -16.88 -6.84 18.08
N PHE A 411 -17.62 -6.00 17.35
CA PHE A 411 -18.31 -4.82 17.89
C PHE A 411 -19.83 -4.94 17.93
N LYS A 412 -20.43 -5.66 16.98
CA LYS A 412 -21.88 -5.80 16.88
C LYS A 412 -22.39 -7.15 17.40
N GLU A 413 -21.64 -8.21 17.13
CA GLU A 413 -22.04 -9.59 17.46
C GLU A 413 -21.34 -10.13 18.71
N ALA A 414 -20.65 -9.33 19.51
CA ALA A 414 -19.86 -9.74 20.69
C ALA A 414 -20.62 -10.50 21.81
N THR A 415 -21.90 -10.84 21.59
CA THR A 415 -22.67 -11.81 22.39
C THR A 415 -22.73 -13.22 21.79
N ALA A 416 -22.24 -13.42 20.56
CA ALA A 416 -22.15 -14.70 19.88
C ALA A 416 -20.78 -15.35 20.13
N PRO A 417 -20.73 -16.66 20.49
CA PRO A 417 -19.47 -17.39 20.54
C PRO A 417 -18.80 -17.37 19.16
N ASP A 418 -17.47 -17.20 19.14
CA ASP A 418 -16.66 -17.13 17.92
C ASP A 418 -17.00 -18.30 16.97
N PRO A 419 -17.56 -18.06 15.77
CA PRO A 419 -17.87 -19.12 14.81
C PRO A 419 -16.61 -19.71 14.17
N TYR A 420 -15.45 -19.09 14.39
CA TYR A 420 -14.14 -19.62 14.01
C TYR A 420 -13.33 -19.91 15.29
N PRO A 421 -13.66 -20.98 16.04
CA PRO A 421 -12.71 -21.47 17.04
C PRO A 421 -11.35 -21.68 16.34
N PRO A 422 -10.22 -21.52 17.06
CA PRO A 422 -8.91 -21.82 16.49
C PRO A 422 -9.03 -23.19 15.81
N VAL A 423 -8.81 -23.22 14.49
CA VAL A 423 -9.04 -24.42 13.69
C VAL A 423 -8.16 -25.50 14.33
N ASP A 424 -8.79 -26.50 14.96
CA ASP A 424 -8.11 -27.70 15.41
C ASP A 424 -7.50 -28.32 14.15
N CYS A 425 -6.23 -28.00 13.90
CA CYS A 425 -5.52 -28.48 12.75
C CYS A 425 -5.47 -30.01 12.87
N PRO A 426 -6.03 -30.78 11.91
CA PRO A 426 -6.07 -32.22 12.02
C PRO A 426 -4.65 -32.76 12.20
N SER A 427 -4.48 -33.76 13.07
CA SER A 427 -3.16 -34.37 13.31
C SER A 427 -2.55 -34.84 11.98
N GLY A 428 -1.38 -34.31 11.63
CA GLY A 428 -0.70 -34.59 10.35
C GLY A 428 -0.88 -33.52 9.27
N CYS A 429 -1.57 -32.41 9.58
CA CYS A 429 -1.71 -31.28 8.68
C CYS A 429 -0.94 -30.05 9.18
N ASP A 430 -0.44 -29.26 8.23
CA ASP A 430 0.07 -27.91 8.42
C ASP A 430 -1.01 -26.91 8.00
N CYS A 431 -1.49 -26.10 8.95
CA CYS A 431 -2.58 -25.13 8.72
C CYS A 431 -2.08 -23.68 8.70
N ILE A 432 -0.78 -23.43 8.48
CA ILE A 432 -0.13 -22.11 8.56
C ILE A 432 -0.71 -21.07 7.56
N ALA A 433 -1.49 -21.48 6.55
CA ALA A 433 -2.06 -20.62 5.51
C ALA A 433 -3.60 -20.65 5.38
N GLY A 434 -4.33 -21.04 6.45
CA GLY A 434 -5.81 -21.07 6.43
C GLY A 434 -6.44 -22.20 5.61
N VAL A 435 -5.64 -22.97 4.86
CA VAL A 435 -6.02 -24.23 4.19
C VAL A 435 -5.13 -25.35 4.74
N PRO A 436 -5.68 -26.44 5.32
CA PRO A 436 -4.89 -27.55 5.84
C PRO A 436 -4.09 -28.25 4.72
N ARG A 437 -2.77 -28.27 4.86
CA ARG A 437 -1.86 -29.08 4.02
C ARG A 437 -1.48 -30.35 4.78
N CYS A 438 -2.12 -31.46 4.44
CA CYS A 438 -1.90 -32.75 5.09
C CYS A 438 -0.90 -33.59 4.28
N THR A 439 0.02 -34.28 4.97
CA THR A 439 0.96 -35.23 4.35
C THR A 439 0.34 -36.59 4.07
#